data_AF-A0AAW1WET5-F1
#
_entry.id   AF-A0AAW1WET5-F1
#
_cell.length_a   1.000
_cell.length_b   1.000
_cell.length_c   1.000
_cell.angle_alpha   90.00
_cell.angle_beta   90.00
_cell.angle_gamma   90.00
#
_symmetry.space_group_name_H-M   'P 1'
#
loop_
_entity.id
_entity.type
_entity.pdbx_description
1 polymer ?
#
loop_
_entity_poly.entity_id
_entity_poly.type
_entity_poly.pdbx_seq_one_letter_code
_entity_poly.pdbx_strand_id
1 'polypeptide(L)'
;MTSEFGNSDGGVVDFSLFKYSSSLFSHSMVEKKSHSYSVWAFPSDDMSFRIKKVMESLRAEFGESEIEPHITLVGSIRMTYEDVFKKFKSLRSHFISSFKAKVNQVVTRSSYYQCVSLLIHSSDKVSPEFVTLSLRTSVLELGPYTIMTRGYKQLYVRPHLSLLYGYLTEEERKKAQERVSILDESISSLSFPITRLALYKIDYKSWEKIAEYPLQFE
;
A
#
# COMPACT_ATOMS: atom_id res chain seq x y z
N MET A 1 -64.07 36.75 -53.90
CA MET A 1 -63.68 35.54 -54.66
C MET A 1 -62.95 34.62 -53.68
N THR A 2 -63.25 33.32 -53.75
CA THR A 2 -62.57 32.17 -53.12
C THR A 2 -61.05 32.21 -53.41
N SER A 3 -60.12 31.58 -52.67
CA SER A 3 -60.11 30.37 -51.80
C SER A 3 -59.06 30.55 -50.66
N GLU A 4 -59.09 29.97 -49.45
CA GLU A 4 -59.12 28.54 -49.04
C GLU A 4 -57.88 27.77 -49.55
N PHE A 5 -57.00 27.10 -48.77
CA PHE A 5 -56.91 26.69 -47.34
C PHE A 5 -55.43 26.80 -46.84
N GLY A 6 -54.97 26.52 -45.60
CA GLY A 6 -55.58 26.13 -44.31
C GLY A 6 -54.52 25.76 -43.23
N ASN A 7 -54.97 25.56 -41.96
CA ASN A 7 -54.45 24.72 -40.84
C ASN A 7 -52.92 24.53 -40.57
N SER A 8 -52.43 24.42 -39.32
CA SER A 8 -53.09 24.13 -38.03
C SER A 8 -52.22 24.49 -36.79
N ASP A 9 -52.92 24.81 -35.69
CA ASP A 9 -52.69 24.49 -34.27
C ASP A 9 -51.33 24.63 -33.54
N GLY A 10 -51.48 25.11 -32.29
CA GLY A 10 -50.68 24.68 -31.14
C GLY A 10 -49.50 25.60 -30.77
N GLY A 11 -49.42 26.16 -29.57
CA GLY A 11 -50.34 26.15 -28.43
C GLY A 11 -49.69 26.87 -27.24
N VAL A 12 -50.47 27.57 -26.43
CA VAL A 12 -49.94 28.24 -25.23
C VAL A 12 -49.68 27.21 -24.14
N VAL A 13 -48.42 27.10 -23.68
CA VAL A 13 -48.09 26.42 -22.43
C VAL A 13 -46.96 27.17 -21.71
N ASP A 14 -47.34 27.92 -20.68
CA ASP A 14 -46.43 28.25 -19.58
C ASP A 14 -46.47 27.10 -18.57
N PHE A 15 -45.31 26.51 -18.26
CA PHE A 15 -45.13 25.75 -17.03
C PHE A 15 -43.74 25.95 -16.45
N SER A 16 -43.71 26.68 -15.34
CA SER A 16 -42.58 26.79 -14.42
C SER A 16 -42.06 25.40 -13.98
N LEU A 17 -40.85 25.03 -14.40
CA LEU A 17 -40.18 23.81 -13.92
C LEU A 17 -38.66 23.93 -13.69
N PHE A 18 -38.12 25.16 -13.63
CA PHE A 18 -36.73 25.43 -13.21
C PHE A 18 -36.61 25.79 -11.72
N LYS A 19 -37.20 24.95 -10.85
CA LYS A 19 -36.97 24.97 -9.39
C LYS A 19 -37.00 23.57 -8.78
N TYR A 20 -36.16 22.64 -9.24
CA TYR A 20 -35.68 21.52 -8.42
C TYR A 20 -34.35 20.97 -8.94
N SER A 21 -33.60 20.28 -8.06
CA SER A 21 -32.31 19.63 -8.33
C SER A 21 -31.07 20.54 -8.46
N SER A 22 -30.86 21.43 -7.49
CA SER A 22 -29.51 21.89 -7.11
C SER A 22 -28.65 20.81 -6.43
N SER A 23 -29.14 19.56 -6.30
CA SER A 23 -28.48 18.45 -5.60
C SER A 23 -27.76 17.43 -6.51
N LEU A 24 -27.92 17.48 -7.83
CA LEU A 24 -27.26 16.53 -8.76
C LEU A 24 -25.87 16.98 -9.26
N PHE A 25 -25.42 18.19 -8.95
CA PHE A 25 -24.08 18.68 -9.31
C PHE A 25 -22.98 18.36 -8.27
N SER A 26 -23.25 17.44 -7.33
CA SER A 26 -22.34 17.11 -6.22
C SER A 26 -21.60 15.77 -6.34
N HIS A 27 -21.74 15.04 -7.46
CA HIS A 27 -21.20 13.66 -7.56
C HIS A 27 -20.45 13.32 -8.87
N SER A 28 -20.18 14.29 -9.75
CA SER A 28 -19.49 14.07 -11.04
C SER A 28 -18.17 14.84 -11.22
N MET A 29 -17.68 15.51 -10.17
CA MET A 29 -16.28 15.92 -10.07
C MET A 29 -15.49 14.94 -9.20
N VAL A 30 -15.57 13.64 -9.54
CA VAL A 30 -14.66 12.63 -8.99
C VAL A 30 -13.23 13.07 -9.32
N GLU A 31 -12.36 13.09 -8.31
CA GLU A 31 -11.05 13.72 -8.41
C GLU A 31 -10.18 13.13 -9.54
N LYS A 32 -9.99 13.89 -10.63
CA LYS A 32 -8.88 13.66 -11.60
C LYS A 32 -7.50 13.95 -10.98
N LYS A 33 -7.42 14.07 -9.65
CA LYS A 33 -6.21 14.42 -8.91
C LYS A 33 -5.37 13.16 -8.70
N SER A 34 -4.10 13.25 -9.08
CA SER A 34 -3.13 12.20 -8.80
C SER A 34 -2.73 12.27 -7.32
N HIS A 35 -2.84 11.15 -6.61
CA HIS A 35 -2.38 10.99 -5.23
C HIS A 35 -1.24 9.97 -5.16
N SER A 36 -0.52 10.00 -4.05
CA SER A 36 0.52 9.02 -3.75
C SER A 36 -0.09 7.80 -3.04
N TYR A 37 0.27 6.60 -3.47
CA TYR A 37 -0.23 5.34 -2.93
C TYR A 37 0.91 4.35 -2.62
N SER A 38 0.60 3.39 -1.76
CA SER A 38 1.52 2.31 -1.37
C SER A 38 0.76 1.00 -1.22
N VAL A 39 1.41 -0.13 -1.53
CA VAL A 39 0.85 -1.47 -1.29
C VAL A 39 1.71 -2.20 -0.27
N TRP A 40 1.07 -2.64 0.80
CA TRP A 40 1.69 -3.22 1.99
C TRP A 40 1.28 -4.68 2.14
N ALA A 41 2.25 -5.53 2.49
CA ALA A 41 2.06 -6.91 2.91
C ALA A 41 2.11 -7.00 4.43
N PHE A 42 1.19 -7.76 5.04
CA PHE A 42 1.13 -7.95 6.49
C PHE A 42 1.36 -9.41 6.89
N PRO A 43 2.06 -9.67 8.01
CA PRO A 43 2.10 -10.98 8.65
C PRO A 43 0.70 -11.52 9.02
N SER A 44 0.63 -12.75 9.53
CA SER A 44 -0.55 -13.22 10.28
C SER A 44 -0.77 -12.39 11.54
N ASP A 45 -1.98 -12.42 12.13
CA ASP A 45 -2.33 -11.58 13.28
C ASP A 45 -1.53 -11.92 14.54
N ASP A 46 -1.21 -13.20 14.77
CA ASP A 46 -0.33 -13.64 15.86
C ASP A 46 1.09 -13.08 15.72
N MET A 47 1.62 -13.08 14.49
CA MET A 47 2.95 -12.57 14.21
C MET A 47 2.97 -11.03 14.22
N SER A 48 1.90 -10.40 13.71
CA SER A 48 1.72 -8.95 13.80
C SER A 48 1.67 -8.52 15.27
N PHE A 49 0.92 -9.22 16.13
CA PHE A 49 0.89 -8.95 17.56
C PHE A 49 2.25 -9.12 18.24
N ARG A 50 2.98 -10.19 17.91
CA ARG A 50 4.35 -10.43 18.42
C ARG A 50 5.30 -9.31 18.03
N ILE A 51 5.35 -8.94 16.74
CA ILE A 51 6.23 -7.88 16.24
C ILE A 51 5.80 -6.53 16.82
N LYS A 52 4.49 -6.25 16.94
CA LYS A 52 3.97 -4.99 17.48
C LYS A 52 4.44 -4.73 18.92
N LYS A 53 4.53 -5.76 19.78
CA LYS A 53 5.10 -5.60 21.15
C LYS A 53 6.53 -5.05 21.15
N VAL A 54 7.37 -5.50 20.21
CA VAL A 54 8.73 -5.00 20.05
C VAL A 54 8.70 -3.55 19.54
N MET A 55 7.85 -3.25 18.56
CA MET A 55 7.67 -1.90 18.03
C MET A 55 7.18 -0.90 19.08
N GLU A 56 6.21 -1.29 19.91
CA GLU A 56 5.67 -0.47 21.01
C GLU A 56 6.72 -0.20 22.08
N SER A 57 7.52 -1.21 22.42
CA SER A 57 8.63 -1.09 23.39
C SER A 57 9.74 -0.17 22.87
N LEU A 58 10.14 -0.30 21.59
CA LEU A 58 11.12 0.59 20.96
C LEU A 58 10.59 2.02 20.84
N ARG A 59 9.30 2.19 20.48
CA ARG A 59 8.67 3.51 20.39
C ARG A 59 8.70 4.21 21.74
N ALA A 60 8.34 3.51 22.82
CA ALA A 60 8.35 4.07 24.18
C ALA A 60 9.73 4.57 24.65
N GLU A 61 10.83 4.05 24.08
CA GLU A 61 12.21 4.39 24.45
C GLU A 61 12.90 5.34 23.45
N PHE A 62 12.55 5.28 22.16
CA PHE A 62 13.29 5.92 21.07
C PHE A 62 12.44 6.60 19.98
N GLY A 63 11.10 6.66 20.08
CA GLY A 63 10.27 7.07 18.94
C GLY A 63 8.93 7.71 19.26
N GLU A 64 8.35 8.32 18.23
CA GLU A 64 7.10 9.08 18.33
C GLU A 64 5.96 8.43 17.53
N SER A 65 6.27 7.82 16.39
CA SER A 65 5.26 7.32 15.45
C SER A 65 4.77 5.92 15.81
N GLU A 66 3.46 5.72 15.88
CA GLU A 66 2.87 4.38 15.77
C GLU A 66 2.90 3.90 14.31
N ILE A 67 3.16 2.61 14.13
CA ILE A 67 3.33 1.95 12.83
C ILE A 67 2.70 0.56 12.97
N GLU A 68 1.92 0.13 11.97
CA GLU A 68 1.47 -1.26 11.89
C GLU A 68 2.60 -2.16 11.35
N PRO A 69 2.79 -3.41 11.83
CA PRO A 69 3.79 -4.32 11.28
C PRO A 69 3.49 -4.65 9.81
N HIS A 70 4.25 -4.08 8.88
CA HIS A 70 4.05 -4.26 7.43
C HIS A 70 5.36 -4.26 6.66
N ILE A 71 5.35 -4.91 5.49
CA ILE A 71 6.41 -4.84 4.48
C ILE A 71 5.87 -4.01 3.30
N THR A 72 6.50 -2.88 3.00
CA THR A 72 6.16 -2.11 1.79
C THR A 72 6.67 -2.87 0.56
N LEU A 73 5.75 -3.25 -0.32
CA LEU A 73 6.06 -3.94 -1.59
C LEU A 73 6.38 -2.96 -2.71
N VAL A 74 5.62 -1.87 -2.75
CA VAL A 74 5.78 -0.75 -3.66
C VAL A 74 5.16 0.48 -3.00
N GLY A 75 5.79 1.64 -3.14
CA GLY A 75 5.36 2.88 -2.50
C GLY A 75 5.52 4.09 -3.41
N SER A 76 4.95 5.21 -3.02
CA SER A 76 4.99 6.48 -3.78
C SER A 76 4.41 6.40 -5.20
N ILE A 77 3.50 5.46 -5.46
CA ILE A 77 2.82 5.32 -6.75
C ILE A 77 1.91 6.53 -6.97
N ARG A 78 2.17 7.34 -8.00
CA ARG A 78 1.35 8.51 -8.35
C ARG A 78 0.30 8.17 -9.40
N MET A 79 -0.96 8.04 -8.99
CA MET A 79 -2.08 7.66 -9.87
C MET A 79 -3.40 8.33 -9.46
N THR A 80 -4.42 8.25 -10.32
CA THR A 80 -5.81 8.50 -9.89
C THR A 80 -6.26 7.39 -8.94
N TYR A 81 -7.30 7.65 -8.13
CA TYR A 81 -7.92 6.63 -7.29
C TYR A 81 -8.43 5.43 -8.13
N GLU A 82 -9.09 5.70 -9.25
CA GLU A 82 -9.69 4.68 -10.11
C GLU A 82 -8.63 3.75 -10.72
N ASP A 83 -7.53 4.31 -11.22
CA ASP A 83 -6.43 3.54 -11.83
C ASP A 83 -5.75 2.63 -10.82
N VAL A 84 -5.37 3.17 -9.64
CA VAL A 84 -4.66 2.37 -8.63
C VAL A 84 -5.56 1.30 -8.03
N PHE A 85 -6.84 1.59 -7.81
CA PHE A 85 -7.80 0.63 -7.27
C PHE A 85 -8.11 -0.49 -8.27
N LYS A 86 -8.26 -0.16 -9.56
CA LYS A 86 -8.41 -1.15 -10.64
C LYS A 86 -7.19 -2.05 -10.75
N LYS A 87 -5.99 -1.47 -10.75
CA LYS A 87 -4.72 -2.23 -10.78
C LYS A 87 -4.57 -3.10 -9.52
N PHE A 88 -4.83 -2.58 -8.33
CA PHE A 88 -4.77 -3.35 -7.08
C PHE A 88 -5.76 -4.53 -7.07
N LYS A 89 -7.00 -4.34 -7.55
CA LYS A 89 -7.95 -5.45 -7.75
C LYS A 89 -7.43 -6.52 -8.71
N SER A 90 -6.75 -6.14 -9.79
CA SER A 90 -6.17 -7.11 -10.73
C SER A 90 -5.03 -7.95 -10.15
N LEU A 91 -4.37 -7.49 -9.07
CA LEU A 91 -3.37 -8.31 -8.37
C LEU A 91 -4.02 -9.54 -7.70
N ARG A 92 -5.27 -9.46 -7.25
CA ARG A 92 -5.96 -10.58 -6.59
C ARG A 92 -6.10 -11.81 -7.49
N SER A 93 -6.26 -11.64 -8.80
CA SER A 93 -6.26 -12.76 -9.77
C SER A 93 -4.88 -13.37 -10.04
N HIS A 94 -3.80 -12.82 -9.45
CA HIS A 94 -2.43 -13.32 -9.58
C HIS A 94 -1.84 -13.86 -8.27
N PHE A 95 -2.55 -13.72 -7.14
CA PHE A 95 -2.12 -14.20 -5.83
C PHE A 95 -3.24 -15.03 -5.20
N ILE A 96 -3.12 -16.34 -5.32
CA ILE A 96 -4.05 -17.29 -4.71
C ILE A 96 -3.47 -17.72 -3.35
N SER A 97 -2.22 -18.20 -3.33
CA SER A 97 -1.57 -18.72 -2.13
C SER A 97 -0.83 -17.67 -1.27
N SER A 98 -0.88 -17.87 0.04
CA SER A 98 -0.03 -17.24 1.05
C SER A 98 1.43 -17.65 0.85
N PHE A 99 2.37 -16.83 1.33
CA PHE A 99 3.80 -17.13 1.24
C PHE A 99 4.52 -16.71 2.52
N LYS A 100 5.73 -17.23 2.73
CA LYS A 100 6.54 -16.94 3.92
C LYS A 100 7.56 -15.84 3.67
N ALA A 101 7.54 -14.82 4.51
CA ALA A 101 8.64 -13.88 4.64
C ALA A 101 9.62 -14.42 5.69
N LYS A 102 10.91 -14.47 5.35
CA LYS A 102 11.98 -14.89 6.27
C LYS A 102 12.87 -13.69 6.62
N VAL A 103 13.03 -13.41 7.90
CA VAL A 103 13.99 -12.42 8.40
C VAL A 103 15.41 -12.94 8.19
N ASN A 104 16.29 -12.05 7.73
CA ASN A 104 17.72 -12.29 7.56
C ASN A 104 18.49 -11.73 8.77
N GLN A 105 18.20 -10.49 9.16
CA GLN A 105 18.87 -9.77 10.25
C GLN A 105 18.10 -8.50 10.63
N VAL A 106 18.35 -7.96 11.81
CA VAL A 106 17.96 -6.59 12.19
C VAL A 106 18.98 -5.60 11.60
N VAL A 107 18.52 -4.51 10.97
CA VAL A 107 19.35 -3.46 10.39
C VAL A 107 18.93 -2.07 10.87
N THR A 108 19.87 -1.13 10.81
CA THR A 108 19.65 0.28 11.10
C THR A 108 20.01 1.16 9.90
N ARG A 109 19.33 2.29 9.70
CA ARG A 109 19.71 3.32 8.73
C ARG A 109 19.45 4.73 9.27
N SER A 110 20.07 5.73 8.65
CA SER A 110 19.79 7.15 8.90
C SER A 110 18.50 7.68 8.25
N SER A 111 17.74 6.82 7.55
CA SER A 111 16.46 7.20 6.93
C SER A 111 15.32 7.07 7.94
N TYR A 112 14.49 8.11 8.05
CA TYR A 112 13.36 8.16 8.99
C TYR A 112 12.49 6.91 8.96
N TYR A 113 12.11 6.43 7.77
CA TYR A 113 11.24 5.26 7.59
C TYR A 113 11.95 3.90 7.73
N GLN A 114 13.28 3.88 7.93
CA GLN A 114 14.09 2.66 8.05
C GLN A 114 15.10 2.78 9.23
N CYS A 115 14.72 3.49 10.29
CA CYS A 115 15.61 3.78 11.42
C CYS A 115 16.12 2.49 12.07
N VAL A 116 15.20 1.59 12.43
CA VAL A 116 15.44 0.19 12.78
C VAL A 116 14.46 -0.68 12.00
N SER A 117 14.91 -1.79 11.40
CA SER A 117 14.06 -2.64 10.56
C SER A 117 14.53 -4.10 10.55
N LEU A 118 13.59 -5.03 10.37
CA LEU A 118 13.88 -6.41 9.99
C LEU A 118 14.16 -6.43 8.49
N LEU A 119 15.37 -6.81 8.08
CA LEU A 119 15.69 -7.08 6.68
C LEU A 119 15.14 -8.47 6.31
N ILE A 120 14.27 -8.53 5.32
CA ILE A 120 13.70 -9.78 4.81
C ILE A 120 14.62 -10.34 3.73
N HIS A 121 14.75 -11.67 3.65
CA HIS A 121 15.46 -12.33 2.56
C HIS A 121 14.81 -12.00 1.21
N SER A 122 15.65 -11.67 0.22
CA SER A 122 15.24 -11.36 -1.16
C SER A 122 15.89 -12.31 -2.17
N SER A 123 16.15 -13.55 -1.77
CA SER A 123 16.75 -14.56 -2.64
C SER A 123 15.67 -15.49 -3.16
N ASP A 124 15.65 -15.70 -4.47
CA ASP A 124 14.74 -16.64 -5.14
C ASP A 124 14.88 -18.08 -4.62
N LYS A 125 16.02 -18.43 -3.99
CA LYS A 125 16.24 -19.73 -3.35
C LYS A 125 15.64 -19.87 -1.94
N VAL A 126 15.22 -18.76 -1.34
CA VAL A 126 14.76 -18.69 0.07
C VAL A 126 13.30 -18.23 0.18
N SER A 127 12.85 -17.41 -0.77
CA SER A 127 11.50 -16.84 -0.80
C SER A 127 11.07 -16.44 -2.23
N PRO A 128 10.99 -17.39 -3.18
CA PRO A 128 10.66 -17.10 -4.58
C PRO A 128 9.29 -16.44 -4.75
N GLU A 129 8.33 -16.74 -3.88
CA GLU A 129 6.99 -16.15 -3.88
C GLU A 129 7.03 -14.68 -3.46
N PHE A 130 7.88 -14.34 -2.48
CA PHE A 130 8.09 -12.94 -2.08
C PHE A 130 8.67 -12.11 -3.23
N VAL A 131 9.68 -12.64 -3.92
CA VAL A 131 10.30 -11.93 -5.07
C VAL A 131 9.28 -11.81 -6.22
N THR A 132 8.51 -12.87 -6.48
CA THR A 132 7.42 -12.86 -7.46
C THR A 132 6.37 -11.80 -7.13
N LEU A 133 5.97 -11.67 -5.86
CA LEU A 133 5.04 -10.64 -5.40
C LEU A 133 5.63 -9.24 -5.63
N SER A 134 6.84 -8.98 -5.15
CA SER A 134 7.52 -7.67 -5.29
C SER A 134 7.57 -7.23 -6.76
N LEU A 135 7.98 -8.12 -7.66
CA LEU A 135 8.02 -7.89 -9.10
C LEU A 135 6.61 -7.59 -9.66
N ARG A 136 5.61 -8.38 -9.31
CA ARG A 136 4.22 -8.17 -9.75
C ARG A 136 3.62 -6.87 -9.19
N THR A 137 3.96 -6.45 -7.98
CA THR A 137 3.57 -5.13 -7.45
C THR A 137 4.31 -3.98 -8.14
N SER A 138 5.53 -4.18 -8.63
CA SER A 138 6.23 -3.16 -9.44
C SER A 138 5.52 -2.86 -10.78
N VAL A 139 4.61 -3.74 -11.24
CA VAL A 139 3.71 -3.47 -12.40
C VAL A 139 2.80 -2.27 -12.12
N LEU A 140 2.48 -2.01 -10.85
CA LEU A 140 1.68 -0.85 -10.45
C LEU A 140 2.39 0.44 -10.84
N GLU A 141 3.67 0.57 -10.50
CA GLU A 141 4.52 1.73 -10.72
C GLU A 141 5.05 1.82 -12.17
N LEU A 142 5.62 0.72 -12.68
CA LEU A 142 6.43 0.73 -13.91
C LEU A 142 5.68 0.25 -15.17
N GLY A 143 4.51 -0.39 -15.00
CA GLY A 143 3.78 -1.05 -16.09
C GLY A 143 4.43 -2.36 -16.57
N PRO A 144 3.68 -3.20 -17.31
CA PRO A 144 4.11 -4.56 -17.64
C PRO A 144 5.34 -4.63 -18.56
N TYR A 145 5.49 -3.67 -19.47
CA TYR A 145 6.57 -3.64 -20.46
C TYR A 145 7.95 -3.32 -19.84
N THR A 146 7.99 -2.55 -18.76
CA THR A 146 9.22 -2.08 -18.12
C THR A 146 9.93 -3.17 -17.32
N ILE A 147 9.18 -4.11 -16.75
CA ILE A 147 9.73 -5.25 -15.98
C ILE A 147 10.45 -6.23 -16.89
N MET A 148 9.87 -6.49 -18.07
CA MET A 148 10.47 -7.38 -19.08
C MET A 148 11.78 -6.82 -19.66
N THR A 149 11.94 -5.49 -19.67
CA THR A 149 13.07 -4.80 -20.33
C THR A 149 14.20 -4.39 -19.39
N ARG A 150 13.95 -4.08 -18.11
CA ARG A 150 15.00 -3.68 -17.15
C ARG A 150 15.78 -4.85 -16.52
N GLY A 151 15.24 -6.06 -16.57
CA GLY A 151 15.87 -7.26 -16.02
C GLY A 151 15.87 -7.32 -14.48
N TYR A 152 15.81 -8.54 -13.95
CA TYR A 152 15.66 -8.84 -12.52
C TYR A 152 16.69 -8.13 -11.60
N LYS A 153 17.90 -7.87 -12.10
CA LYS A 153 19.04 -7.41 -11.28
C LYS A 153 18.98 -5.95 -10.85
N GLN A 154 18.21 -5.09 -11.54
CA GLN A 154 18.07 -3.66 -11.20
C GLN A 154 16.88 -3.34 -10.27
N LEU A 155 15.94 -4.28 -10.09
CA LEU A 155 14.73 -4.09 -9.27
C LEU A 155 14.90 -4.59 -7.83
N TYR A 156 16.13 -4.73 -7.33
CA TYR A 156 16.46 -5.21 -5.98
C TYR A 156 16.13 -4.18 -4.88
N VAL A 157 14.83 -3.88 -4.72
CA VAL A 157 14.30 -3.31 -3.48
C VAL A 157 14.64 -4.29 -2.37
N ARG A 158 15.37 -3.84 -1.34
CA ARG A 158 15.69 -4.68 -0.17
C ARG A 158 14.44 -4.71 0.74
N PRO A 159 13.68 -5.82 0.77
CA PRO A 159 12.42 -5.85 1.49
C PRO A 159 12.69 -5.80 2.99
N HIS A 160 11.87 -5.03 3.70
CA HIS A 160 12.05 -4.78 5.12
C HIS A 160 10.72 -4.53 5.81
N LEU A 161 10.64 -4.90 7.08
CA LEU A 161 9.58 -4.50 8.00
C LEU A 161 10.19 -3.52 8.99
N SER A 162 9.74 -2.27 8.99
CA SER A 162 10.29 -1.25 9.89
C SER A 162 9.77 -1.44 11.31
N LEU A 163 10.68 -1.50 12.27
CA LEU A 163 10.35 -1.63 13.69
C LEU A 163 10.22 -0.27 14.39
N LEU A 164 10.93 0.74 13.87
CA LEU A 164 10.97 2.09 14.41
C LEU A 164 11.11 3.11 13.27
N TYR A 165 10.34 4.19 13.34
CA TYR A 165 10.57 5.40 12.57
C TYR A 165 11.15 6.50 13.48
N GLY A 166 12.12 7.25 12.99
CA GLY A 166 12.75 8.33 13.75
C GLY A 166 14.06 8.83 13.14
N TYR A 167 14.49 10.01 13.58
CA TYR A 167 15.83 10.54 13.31
C TYR A 167 16.68 10.41 14.58
N LEU A 168 17.28 9.23 14.75
CA LEU A 168 18.19 8.93 15.85
C LEU A 168 19.66 9.18 15.45
N THR A 169 20.53 9.42 16.42
CA THR A 169 22.01 9.37 16.23
C THR A 169 22.48 7.95 15.89
N GLU A 170 23.77 7.77 15.60
CA GLU A 170 24.31 6.42 15.36
C GLU A 170 24.34 5.57 16.64
N GLU A 171 24.68 6.19 17.76
CA GLU A 171 24.72 5.59 19.09
C GLU A 171 23.32 5.18 19.55
N GLU A 172 22.32 6.03 19.32
CA GLU A 172 20.92 5.74 19.60
C GLU A 172 20.37 4.61 18.72
N ARG A 173 20.68 4.60 17.41
CA ARG A 173 20.31 3.48 16.52
C ARG A 173 20.94 2.17 16.98
N LYS A 174 22.20 2.18 17.43
CA LYS A 174 22.88 0.98 17.94
C LYS A 174 22.20 0.46 19.20
N LYS A 175 21.89 1.33 20.16
CA LYS A 175 21.12 0.98 21.37
C LYS A 175 19.74 0.41 21.02
N ALA A 176 19.01 1.04 20.09
CA ALA A 176 17.72 0.54 19.64
C ALA A 176 17.82 -0.83 18.94
N GLN A 177 18.89 -1.09 18.19
CA GLN A 177 19.17 -2.41 17.59
C GLN A 177 19.50 -3.47 18.65
N GLU A 178 20.32 -3.14 19.65
CA GLU A 178 20.62 -4.03 20.79
C GLU A 178 19.35 -4.34 21.59
N ARG A 179 18.48 -3.33 21.77
CA ARG A 179 17.20 -3.45 22.46
C ARG A 179 16.24 -4.42 21.77
N VAL A 180 16.24 -4.51 20.44
CA VAL A 180 15.46 -5.51 19.69
C VAL A 180 15.77 -6.94 20.18
N SER A 181 17.05 -7.29 20.27
CA SER A 181 17.48 -8.64 20.69
C SER A 181 17.14 -8.95 22.15
N ILE A 182 17.08 -7.94 23.02
CA ILE A 182 16.66 -8.09 24.42
C ILE A 182 15.14 -8.32 24.53
N LEU A 183 14.35 -7.72 23.63
CA LEU A 183 12.89 -7.85 23.61
C LEU A 183 12.42 -9.16 22.95
N ASP A 184 13.11 -9.61 21.90
CA ASP A 184 12.86 -10.91 21.24
C ASP A 184 14.14 -11.39 20.54
N GLU A 185 14.93 -12.23 21.21
CA GLU A 185 16.19 -12.78 20.71
C GLU A 185 16.04 -13.46 19.33
N SER A 186 14.93 -14.18 19.15
CA SER A 186 14.67 -14.96 17.94
C SER A 186 14.12 -14.15 16.76
N ILE A 187 13.78 -12.86 16.95
CA ILE A 187 13.14 -12.00 15.92
C ILE A 187 13.96 -11.92 14.63
N SER A 188 15.29 -11.99 14.76
CA SER A 188 16.27 -11.97 13.67
C SER A 188 16.19 -13.18 12.73
N SER A 189 15.55 -14.27 13.17
CA SER A 189 15.49 -15.57 12.49
C SER A 189 14.09 -15.99 12.04
N LEU A 190 13.07 -15.16 12.32
CA LEU A 190 11.66 -15.51 12.09
C LEU A 190 11.37 -15.86 10.64
N SER A 191 10.48 -16.84 10.46
CA SER A 191 9.82 -17.15 9.19
C SER A 191 8.32 -17.16 9.43
N PHE A 192 7.58 -16.30 8.75
CA PHE A 192 6.17 -16.07 9.02
C PHE A 192 5.34 -15.91 7.75
N PRO A 193 4.07 -16.36 7.75
CA PRO A 193 3.19 -16.18 6.60
C PRO A 193 2.79 -14.71 6.44
N ILE A 194 2.75 -14.25 5.19
CA ILE A 194 2.02 -13.05 4.79
C ILE A 194 0.59 -13.45 4.47
N THR A 195 -0.38 -12.77 5.06
CA THR A 195 -1.79 -13.19 5.06
C THR A 195 -2.75 -12.21 4.42
N ARG A 196 -2.37 -10.94 4.29
CA ARG A 196 -3.17 -9.91 3.63
C ARG A 196 -2.29 -8.91 2.89
N LEU A 197 -2.84 -8.37 1.81
CA LEU A 197 -2.31 -7.22 1.09
C LEU A 197 -3.29 -6.06 1.24
N ALA A 198 -2.78 -4.85 1.45
CA ALA A 198 -3.61 -3.65 1.50
C ALA A 198 -3.02 -2.50 0.69
N LEU A 199 -3.91 -1.71 0.11
CA LEU A 199 -3.64 -0.47 -0.60
C LEU A 199 -3.87 0.70 0.37
N TYR A 200 -2.87 1.55 0.53
CA TYR A 200 -2.94 2.80 1.28
C TYR A 200 -2.79 4.00 0.35
N LYS A 201 -3.59 5.04 0.57
CA LYS A 201 -3.29 6.40 0.14
C LYS A 201 -2.32 6.98 1.17
N ILE A 202 -1.22 7.56 0.71
CA ILE A 202 -0.16 8.07 1.60
C ILE A 202 0.07 9.56 1.36
N ASP A 203 0.32 10.28 2.45
CA ASP A 203 0.74 11.68 2.46
C ASP A 203 1.87 11.86 3.49
N TYR A 204 2.39 13.07 3.67
CA TYR A 204 3.49 13.34 4.59
C TYR A 204 3.12 12.93 6.03
N LYS A 205 3.77 11.87 6.52
CA LYS A 205 3.54 11.24 7.84
C LYS A 205 2.11 10.73 8.11
N SER A 206 1.27 10.55 7.10
CA SER A 206 -0.08 9.98 7.28
C SER A 206 -0.44 8.99 6.17
N TRP A 207 -1.32 8.05 6.49
CA TRP A 207 -1.77 7.01 5.57
C TRP A 207 -3.21 6.59 5.87
N GLU A 208 -3.97 6.36 4.81
CA GLU A 208 -5.38 5.96 4.83
C GLU A 208 -5.52 4.62 4.11
N LYS A 209 -6.08 3.61 4.79
CA LYS A 209 -6.31 2.30 4.17
C LYS A 209 -7.51 2.40 3.22
N ILE A 210 -7.27 2.15 1.93
CA ILE A 210 -8.28 2.24 0.87
C ILE A 210 -8.97 0.90 0.63
N ALA A 211 -8.19 -0.19 0.65
CA ALA A 211 -8.69 -1.54 0.40
C ALA A 211 -7.72 -2.58 0.94
N GLU A 212 -8.23 -3.75 1.29
CA GLU A 212 -7.41 -4.91 1.60
C GLU A 212 -8.07 -6.19 1.11
N TYR A 213 -7.28 -7.26 0.95
CA TYR A 213 -7.79 -8.61 0.74
C TYR A 213 -6.84 -9.64 1.38
N PRO A 214 -7.39 -10.75 1.92
CA PRO A 214 -6.59 -11.87 2.39
C PRO A 214 -5.97 -12.63 1.21
N LEU A 215 -4.80 -13.20 1.45
CA LEU A 215 -4.21 -14.26 0.63
C LEU A 215 -4.75 -15.60 1.15
N GLN A 216 -5.11 -16.52 0.26
CA GLN A 216 -5.67 -17.81 0.68
C GLN A 216 -4.53 -18.73 1.12
N PHE A 217 -4.78 -19.58 2.10
CA PHE A 217 -3.91 -20.72 2.36
C PHE A 217 -4.39 -21.88 1.46
N GLU A 218 -3.46 -22.53 0.77
CA GLU A 218 -3.67 -23.87 0.20
C GLU A 218 -3.44 -24.93 1.30
#